data_AF-A0A4Q1DBT0-F1
#
_entry.id   AF-A0A4Q1DBT0-F1
#
_cell.length_a   1.000
_cell.length_b   1.000
_cell.length_c   1.000
_cell.angle_alpha   90.00
_cell.angle_beta   90.00
_cell.angle_gamma   90.00
#
_symmetry.space_group_name_H-M   'P 1'
#
loop_
_entity.id
_entity.type
_entity.pdbx_description
1 polymer ?
#
loop_
_entity_poly.entity_id
_entity_poly.type
_entity_poly.pdbx_seq_one_letter_code
_entity_poly.pdbx_strand_id
1 'polypeptide(L)'
;MKIGSFLAPYLALLLGSQSLHAQNRPETPLRNYSTAVIARVAEVSALTGLPVERQKLLADYYNRRDSLMASLASTAGTSADRFRSLADSMTRELDDLLRGNERVRYYEAIHNDYFNWEAVETAAWLRKKYHISPHLQTVIYAFIKEKNEGLNKVFSAKATNDISPVTHSLLNHYDSLSAIYKTAAVGQLWLEQKLKELDAISPLGEKEKQLIEDQFLALCLKKGGGYDRNFKAALQFASGKKEYFNLLYRDSIRQLAEVRGEKELQDMSYKYGLPELLVRKIRPLVLEKCRKDQEYQSRMPYGRQRDSLEKDNSERSWAAIKQVLIRAGYFRLGDSRYTAAMRYQKALALTNEQMDSLAAFNYQLDISTYIYSLIDPWIKLDASVMVGMKLEKLLRPGQYDTLLKIESHPHALTATQKDWSNLKKYNMVTEQDSAAVFTTVFFYHLSQTVVQRRYLHNPTLARQIGQRLIDSKPAILRKLDAAIKMNEYNNVSMN
;
A
#
# COMPACT_ATOMS: atom_id res chain seq x y z
N MET A 1 -19.84 -35.32 23.90
CA MET A 1 -18.37 -35.48 23.83
C MET A 1 -17.98 -36.68 24.70
N LYS A 2 -17.48 -37.77 24.12
CA LYS A 2 -17.02 -38.95 24.87
C LYS A 2 -15.56 -38.74 25.28
N ILE A 3 -15.31 -38.58 26.58
CA ILE A 3 -13.98 -38.35 27.18
C ILE A 3 -13.10 -39.63 27.13
N GLY A 4 -13.66 -40.78 26.73
CA GLY A 4 -13.00 -42.08 26.80
C GLY A 4 -11.86 -42.38 25.83
N SER A 5 -11.57 -41.56 24.80
CA SER A 5 -10.53 -41.90 23.80
C SER A 5 -9.13 -41.37 24.11
N PHE A 6 -8.96 -40.52 25.13
CA PHE A 6 -7.63 -39.96 25.48
C PHE A 6 -6.84 -40.82 26.46
N LEU A 7 -7.48 -41.75 27.18
CA LEU A 7 -6.80 -42.64 28.15
C LEU A 7 -6.34 -43.98 27.56
N ALA A 8 -6.91 -44.41 26.43
CA ALA A 8 -6.62 -45.70 25.82
C ALA A 8 -5.16 -45.85 25.29
N PRO A 9 -4.53 -44.82 24.68
CA PRO A 9 -3.13 -44.93 24.25
C PRO A 9 -2.15 -45.01 25.43
N TYR A 10 -2.45 -44.30 26.51
CA TYR A 10 -1.64 -44.28 27.74
C TYR A 10 -1.65 -45.66 28.44
N LEU A 11 -2.79 -46.35 28.40
CA LEU A 11 -2.93 -47.73 28.88
C LEU A 11 -2.24 -48.76 27.97
N ALA A 12 -2.23 -48.55 26.65
CA ALA A 12 -1.57 -49.45 25.70
C ALA A 12 -0.03 -49.40 25.80
N LEU A 13 0.53 -48.21 26.05
CA LEU A 13 1.98 -48.03 26.28
C LEU A 13 2.45 -48.69 27.59
N LEU A 14 1.57 -48.75 28.61
CA LEU A 14 1.84 -49.43 29.89
C LEU A 14 1.75 -50.97 29.80
N LEU A 15 1.11 -51.52 28.78
CA LEU A 15 0.89 -52.97 28.62
C LEU A 15 1.82 -53.63 27.60
N GLY A 16 2.41 -52.86 26.68
CA GLY A 16 3.25 -53.37 25.58
C GLY A 16 4.66 -53.85 25.94
N SER A 17 5.17 -53.56 27.15
CA SER A 17 6.55 -53.89 27.55
C SER A 17 6.71 -55.22 28.31
N GLN A 18 5.65 -56.04 28.42
CA GLN A 18 5.65 -57.20 29.34
C GLN A 18 6.24 -58.52 28.81
N SER A 19 6.74 -58.62 27.57
CA SER A 19 7.00 -59.94 26.97
C SER A 19 8.45 -60.43 26.86
N LEU A 20 9.48 -59.77 27.43
CA LEU A 20 10.88 -60.18 27.18
C LEU A 20 11.80 -60.41 28.41
N HIS A 21 11.31 -60.38 29.65
CA HIS A 21 12.20 -60.48 30.84
C HIS A 21 11.83 -61.58 31.87
N ALA A 22 11.16 -62.67 31.46
CA ALA A 22 10.65 -63.66 32.41
C ALA A 22 11.61 -64.81 32.81
N GLN A 23 12.87 -64.86 32.35
CA GLN A 23 13.78 -65.97 32.68
C GLN A 23 15.07 -65.45 33.30
N ASN A 24 15.33 -65.89 34.54
CA ASN A 24 16.33 -65.42 35.51
C ASN A 24 15.90 -64.22 36.35
N ARG A 25 15.16 -64.50 37.44
CA ARG A 25 14.98 -63.54 38.55
C ARG A 25 16.25 -63.59 39.42
N PRO A 26 17.16 -62.61 39.33
CA PRO A 26 18.19 -62.46 40.35
C PRO A 26 17.51 -62.30 41.73
N GLU A 27 18.15 -62.77 42.80
CA GLU A 27 17.73 -62.55 44.20
C GLU A 27 17.76 -61.06 44.53
N THR A 28 16.84 -60.32 43.94
CA THR A 28 16.73 -58.88 44.03
C THR A 28 15.65 -58.55 45.05
N PRO A 29 15.80 -57.44 45.78
CA PRO A 29 14.80 -56.97 46.73
C PRO A 29 13.44 -56.62 46.09
N LEU A 30 13.36 -56.69 44.75
CA LEU A 30 12.16 -56.39 43.97
C LEU A 30 11.27 -57.62 43.66
N ARG A 31 11.63 -58.82 44.12
CA ARG A 31 10.89 -60.06 43.79
C ARG A 31 9.41 -60.09 44.22
N ASN A 32 9.04 -59.22 45.16
CA ASN A 32 7.69 -59.13 45.73
C ASN A 32 6.77 -58.15 44.98
N TYR A 33 7.26 -57.45 43.95
CA TYR A 33 6.46 -56.50 43.18
C TYR A 33 5.96 -57.10 41.87
N SER A 34 4.92 -56.48 41.29
CA SER A 34 4.40 -56.90 39.99
C SER A 34 5.46 -56.71 38.88
N THR A 35 5.37 -57.52 37.82
CA THR A 35 6.28 -57.41 36.66
C THR A 35 6.30 -56.00 36.08
N ALA A 36 5.14 -55.31 36.07
CA ALA A 36 5.04 -53.93 35.61
C ALA A 36 5.83 -52.95 36.48
N VAL A 37 5.76 -53.09 37.82
CA VAL A 37 6.53 -52.27 38.75
C VAL A 37 8.03 -52.55 38.60
N ILE A 38 8.41 -53.83 38.50
CA ILE A 38 9.82 -54.23 38.30
C ILE A 38 10.37 -53.61 37.00
N ALA A 39 9.61 -53.67 35.90
CA ALA A 39 10.02 -53.08 34.63
C ALA A 39 10.21 -51.56 34.71
N ARG A 40 9.27 -50.82 35.33
CA ARG A 40 9.40 -49.36 35.51
C ARG A 40 10.58 -48.98 36.38
N VAL A 41 10.83 -49.74 37.45
CA VAL A 41 11.99 -49.52 38.33
C VAL A 41 13.29 -49.79 37.58
N ALA A 42 13.35 -50.86 36.79
CA ALA A 42 14.52 -51.18 35.97
C ALA A 42 14.80 -50.08 34.92
N GLU A 43 13.75 -49.57 34.26
CA GLU A 43 13.83 -48.46 33.32
C GLU A 43 14.38 -47.19 34.00
N VAL A 44 13.79 -46.75 35.11
CA VAL A 44 14.29 -45.58 35.87
C VAL A 44 15.72 -45.81 36.33
N SER A 45 16.04 -47.01 36.81
CA SER A 45 17.37 -47.34 37.31
C SER A 45 18.42 -47.33 36.20
N ALA A 46 18.08 -47.78 35.01
CA ALA A 46 18.95 -47.71 33.83
C ALA A 46 19.21 -46.26 33.41
N LEU A 47 18.21 -45.38 33.53
CA LEU A 47 18.31 -43.97 33.17
C LEU A 47 19.06 -43.12 34.21
N THR A 48 18.88 -43.40 35.50
CA THR A 48 19.40 -42.55 36.58
C THR A 48 20.61 -43.15 37.30
N GLY A 49 20.88 -44.45 37.16
CA GLY A 49 21.88 -45.17 37.95
C GLY A 49 21.46 -45.39 39.39
N LEU A 50 20.16 -45.60 39.64
CA LEU A 50 19.59 -45.65 40.99
C LEU A 50 20.15 -46.84 41.81
N PRO A 51 20.65 -46.63 43.05
CA PRO A 51 21.16 -47.72 43.88
C PRO A 51 20.03 -48.65 44.35
N VAL A 52 20.35 -49.93 44.55
CA VAL A 52 19.39 -51.02 44.80
C VAL A 52 18.42 -50.73 45.96
N GLU A 53 18.89 -50.06 47.01
CA GLU A 53 18.11 -49.65 48.18
C GLU A 53 17.00 -48.66 47.81
N ARG A 54 17.29 -47.74 46.88
CA ARG A 54 16.33 -46.73 46.40
C ARG A 54 15.43 -47.28 45.29
N GLN A 55 15.88 -48.31 44.56
CA GLN A 55 15.02 -49.07 43.65
C GLN A 55 13.83 -49.69 44.38
N LYS A 56 14.04 -50.21 45.59
CA LYS A 56 12.95 -50.74 46.43
C LYS A 56 11.95 -49.64 46.82
N LEU A 57 12.43 -48.48 47.26
CA LEU A 57 11.56 -47.34 47.60
C LEU A 57 10.74 -46.86 46.38
N LEU A 58 11.36 -46.85 45.20
CA LEU A 58 10.68 -46.53 43.95
C LEU A 58 9.64 -47.60 43.56
N ALA A 59 9.93 -48.87 43.84
CA ALA A 59 9.00 -49.97 43.62
C ALA A 59 7.77 -49.87 44.54
N ASP A 60 7.99 -49.56 45.83
CA ASP A 60 6.93 -49.30 46.81
C ASP A 60 6.05 -48.12 46.37
N TYR A 61 6.67 -47.04 45.90
CA TYR A 61 5.97 -45.89 45.34
C TYR A 61 5.09 -46.28 44.13
N TYR A 62 5.62 -46.98 43.13
CA TYR A 62 4.83 -47.37 41.96
C TYR A 62 3.69 -48.34 42.31
N ASN A 63 3.94 -49.28 43.22
CA ASN A 63 2.92 -50.24 43.65
C ASN A 63 1.77 -49.52 44.40
N ARG A 64 2.11 -48.55 45.26
CA ARG A 64 1.15 -47.70 45.95
C ARG A 64 0.37 -46.82 44.96
N ARG A 65 1.06 -46.18 44.02
CA ARG A 65 0.45 -45.35 42.97
C ARG A 65 -0.57 -46.15 42.16
N ASP A 66 -0.20 -47.34 41.69
CA ASP A 66 -1.07 -48.18 40.87
C ASP A 66 -2.32 -48.62 41.66
N SER A 67 -2.15 -48.94 42.95
CA SER A 67 -3.26 -49.28 43.85
C SER A 67 -4.22 -48.10 44.06
N LEU A 68 -3.68 -46.89 44.27
CA LEU A 68 -4.48 -45.66 44.44
C LEU A 68 -5.22 -45.28 43.15
N MET A 69 -4.56 -45.40 42.00
CA MET A 69 -5.17 -45.12 40.69
C MET A 69 -6.29 -46.12 40.36
N ALA A 70 -6.10 -47.42 40.66
CA ALA A 70 -7.13 -48.44 40.48
C ALA A 70 -8.35 -48.19 41.39
N SER A 71 -8.12 -47.77 42.64
CA SER A 71 -9.17 -47.40 43.58
C SER A 71 -9.98 -46.17 43.11
N LEU A 72 -9.31 -45.14 42.59
CA LEU A 72 -9.99 -43.96 42.05
C LEU A 72 -10.74 -44.25 40.74
N ALA A 73 -10.19 -45.10 39.87
CA ALA A 73 -10.82 -45.49 38.62
C ALA A 73 -12.08 -46.36 38.83
N SER A 74 -12.13 -47.15 39.91
CA SER A 74 -13.29 -47.97 40.27
C SER A 74 -14.38 -47.19 41.02
N THR A 75 -14.09 -45.96 41.47
CA THR A 75 -15.09 -45.10 42.12
C THR A 75 -15.92 -44.35 41.06
N ALA A 76 -17.22 -44.63 40.98
CA ALA A 76 -18.11 -43.96 40.03
C ALA A 76 -18.23 -42.46 40.36
N GLY A 77 -18.06 -41.59 39.35
CA GLY A 77 -18.19 -40.14 39.50
C GLY A 77 -16.93 -39.39 39.93
N THR A 78 -15.75 -40.02 39.94
CA THR A 78 -14.48 -39.34 40.24
C THR A 78 -14.22 -38.22 39.23
N SER A 79 -14.09 -36.98 39.71
CA SER A 79 -13.78 -35.82 38.87
C SER A 79 -12.34 -35.84 38.37
N ALA A 80 -12.10 -35.24 37.20
CA ALA A 80 -10.75 -35.06 36.65
C ALA A 80 -9.80 -34.34 37.63
N ASP A 81 -10.33 -33.48 38.49
CA ASP A 81 -9.56 -32.74 39.49
C ASP A 81 -8.99 -33.65 40.59
N ARG A 82 -9.70 -34.72 40.97
CA ARG A 82 -9.18 -35.69 41.95
C ARG A 82 -8.06 -36.53 41.37
N PHE A 83 -8.15 -36.91 40.09
CA PHE A 83 -7.05 -37.56 39.38
C PHE A 83 -5.83 -36.64 39.28
N ARG A 84 -6.04 -35.37 38.93
CA ARG A 84 -4.96 -34.37 38.86
C ARG A 84 -4.30 -34.16 40.22
N SER A 85 -5.08 -33.98 41.28
CA SER A 85 -4.54 -33.80 42.64
C SER A 85 -3.74 -35.02 43.13
N LEU A 86 -4.20 -36.24 42.84
CA LEU A 86 -3.42 -37.44 43.15
C LEU A 86 -2.13 -37.48 42.31
N ALA A 87 -2.21 -37.24 41.00
CA ALA A 87 -1.04 -37.22 40.13
C ALA A 87 0.00 -36.20 40.63
N ASP A 88 -0.41 -34.99 40.98
CA ASP A 88 0.47 -33.94 41.51
C ASP A 88 1.11 -34.32 42.86
N SER A 89 0.37 -35.04 43.72
CA SER A 89 0.93 -35.58 44.97
C SER A 89 1.96 -36.66 44.70
N MET A 90 1.70 -37.54 43.74
CA MET A 90 2.57 -38.65 43.38
C MET A 90 3.84 -38.14 42.69
N THR A 91 3.72 -37.17 41.79
CA THR A 91 4.87 -36.50 41.15
C THR A 91 5.81 -35.88 42.19
N ARG A 92 5.27 -35.21 43.22
CA ARG A 92 6.10 -34.67 44.32
C ARG A 92 6.84 -35.76 45.10
N GLU A 93 6.17 -36.88 45.40
CA GLU A 93 6.79 -38.02 46.07
C GLU A 93 7.89 -38.67 45.21
N LEU A 94 7.68 -38.75 43.88
CA LEU A 94 8.70 -39.19 42.94
C LEU A 94 9.89 -38.22 42.86
N ASP A 95 9.63 -36.91 42.90
CA ASP A 95 10.67 -35.88 42.91
C ASP A 95 11.52 -35.92 44.18
N ASP A 96 10.95 -36.33 45.31
CA ASP A 96 11.68 -36.53 46.57
C ASP A 96 12.54 -37.82 46.52
N LEU A 97 12.06 -38.83 45.80
CA LEU A 97 12.77 -40.09 45.57
C LEU A 97 13.92 -39.94 44.59
N LEU A 98 13.77 -39.14 43.53
CA LEU A 98 14.81 -38.86 42.54
C LEU A 98 15.59 -37.60 42.96
N ARG A 99 16.81 -37.73 43.45
CA ARG A 99 17.55 -36.57 43.99
C ARG A 99 18.46 -35.94 42.93
N GLY A 100 18.49 -34.60 42.90
CA GLY A 100 19.45 -33.83 42.11
C GLY A 100 19.48 -34.24 40.64
N ASN A 101 20.62 -34.74 40.17
CA ASN A 101 20.84 -35.13 38.77
C ASN A 101 20.05 -36.39 38.35
N GLU A 102 19.60 -37.23 39.28
CA GLU A 102 18.75 -38.39 38.97
C GLU A 102 17.38 -37.94 38.42
N ARG A 103 16.81 -36.91 39.06
CA ARG A 103 15.54 -36.30 38.64
C ARG A 103 15.65 -35.69 37.25
N VAL A 104 16.75 -34.97 37.01
CA VAL A 104 17.03 -34.34 35.71
C VAL A 104 17.13 -35.41 34.61
N ARG A 105 17.93 -36.47 34.81
CA ARG A 105 18.08 -37.55 33.82
C ARG A 105 16.79 -38.30 33.53
N TYR A 106 15.98 -38.56 34.56
CA TYR A 106 14.69 -39.23 34.41
C TYR A 106 13.70 -38.40 33.58
N TYR A 107 13.52 -37.13 33.93
CA TYR A 107 12.60 -36.27 33.19
C TYR A 107 13.15 -35.90 31.81
N GLU A 108 14.46 -35.74 31.61
CA GLU A 108 15.05 -35.55 30.28
C GLU A 108 14.77 -36.75 29.36
N ALA A 109 14.89 -37.98 29.86
CA ALA A 109 14.60 -39.18 29.07
C ALA A 109 13.11 -39.30 28.72
N ILE A 110 12.22 -39.15 29.70
CA ILE A 110 10.77 -39.30 29.48
C ILE A 110 10.18 -38.14 28.69
N HIS A 111 10.65 -36.90 28.91
CA HIS A 111 10.16 -35.73 28.18
C HIS A 111 10.51 -35.82 26.69
N ASN A 112 11.71 -36.29 26.34
CA ASN A 112 12.12 -36.40 24.94
C ASN A 112 11.23 -37.36 24.15
N ASP A 113 10.89 -38.51 24.73
CA ASP A 113 10.01 -39.49 24.08
C ASP A 113 8.56 -39.00 24.01
N TYR A 114 8.04 -38.37 25.08
CA TYR A 114 6.69 -37.81 25.09
C TYR A 114 6.52 -36.68 24.06
N PHE A 115 7.48 -35.75 23.96
CA PHE A 115 7.38 -34.64 23.01
C PHE A 115 7.58 -35.09 21.57
N ASN A 116 8.47 -36.06 21.30
CA ASN A 116 8.60 -36.63 19.96
C ASN A 116 7.32 -37.35 19.53
N TRP A 117 6.66 -38.08 20.45
CA TRP A 117 5.37 -38.69 20.20
C TRP A 117 4.26 -37.66 19.98
N GLU A 118 4.14 -36.65 20.85
CA GLU A 118 3.15 -35.57 20.72
C GLU A 118 3.32 -34.79 19.41
N ALA A 119 4.57 -34.59 18.95
CA ALA A 119 4.89 -33.98 17.68
C ALA A 119 4.33 -34.78 16.49
N VAL A 120 4.60 -36.08 16.49
CA VAL A 120 4.17 -37.02 15.45
C VAL A 120 2.64 -37.12 15.43
N GLU A 121 2.00 -37.25 16.59
CA GLU A 121 0.55 -37.30 16.72
C GLU A 121 -0.12 -35.98 16.33
N THR A 122 0.46 -34.84 16.70
CA THR A 122 -0.05 -33.52 16.30
C THR A 122 0.05 -33.33 14.80
N ALA A 123 1.19 -33.69 14.18
CA ALA A 123 1.37 -33.65 12.73
C ALA A 123 0.40 -34.61 12.01
N ALA A 124 0.22 -35.83 12.53
CA ALA A 124 -0.72 -36.81 12.00
C ALA A 124 -2.18 -36.34 12.11
N TRP A 125 -2.54 -35.74 13.25
CA TRP A 125 -3.86 -35.15 13.47
C TRP A 125 -4.12 -33.97 12.53
N LEU A 126 -3.16 -33.04 12.40
CA LEU A 126 -3.25 -31.92 11.46
C LEU A 126 -3.39 -32.40 10.02
N ARG A 127 -2.66 -33.45 9.62
CA ARG A 127 -2.80 -34.09 8.31
C ARG A 127 -4.17 -34.70 8.10
N LYS A 128 -4.68 -35.44 9.08
CA LYS A 128 -6.01 -36.05 8.99
C LYS A 128 -7.13 -35.01 8.92
N LYS A 129 -6.99 -33.89 9.64
CA LYS A 129 -8.04 -32.89 9.77
C LYS A 129 -8.02 -31.82 8.67
N TYR A 130 -6.84 -31.39 8.24
CA TYR A 130 -6.67 -30.26 7.31
C TYR A 130 -5.97 -30.64 6.00
N HIS A 131 -5.66 -31.92 5.79
CA HIS A 131 -4.99 -32.40 4.57
C HIS A 131 -3.68 -31.67 4.26
N ILE A 132 -2.88 -31.33 5.28
CA ILE A 132 -1.63 -30.58 5.10
C ILE A 132 -0.68 -31.26 4.10
N SER A 133 0.01 -30.46 3.28
CA SER A 133 0.98 -30.94 2.30
C SER A 133 2.19 -31.61 2.98
N PRO A 134 2.91 -32.52 2.29
CA PRO A 134 4.17 -33.08 2.80
C PRO A 134 5.22 -32.01 3.13
N HIS A 135 5.19 -30.88 2.42
CA HIS A 135 6.05 -29.73 2.68
C HIS A 135 5.71 -29.08 4.02
N LEU A 136 4.44 -28.70 4.26
CA LEU A 136 4.01 -28.13 5.54
C LEU A 136 4.25 -29.10 6.71
N GLN A 137 4.08 -30.40 6.47
CA GLN A 137 4.44 -31.44 7.45
C GLN A 137 5.93 -31.38 7.83
N THR A 138 6.82 -31.20 6.85
CA THR A 138 8.27 -31.09 7.08
C THR A 138 8.63 -29.82 7.87
N VAL A 139 7.99 -28.70 7.57
CA VAL A 139 8.15 -27.43 8.32
C VAL A 139 7.69 -27.59 9.76
N ILE A 140 6.53 -28.21 9.98
CA ILE A 140 6.01 -28.52 11.32
C ILE A 140 6.99 -29.42 12.09
N TYR A 141 7.53 -30.48 11.46
CA TYR A 141 8.49 -31.37 12.11
C TYR A 141 9.80 -30.68 12.47
N ALA A 142 10.41 -29.92 11.54
CA ALA A 142 11.66 -29.22 11.79
C ALA A 142 11.53 -28.25 12.96
N PHE A 143 10.39 -27.56 13.05
CA PHE A 143 10.11 -26.66 14.14
C PHE A 143 9.89 -27.37 15.48
N ILE A 144 9.15 -28.49 15.50
CA ILE A 144 8.94 -29.23 16.75
C ILE A 144 10.27 -29.82 17.24
N LYS A 145 11.16 -30.21 16.33
CA LYS A 145 12.52 -30.60 16.67
C LYS A 145 13.30 -29.44 17.32
N GLU A 146 13.27 -28.24 16.75
CA GLU A 146 13.90 -27.05 17.32
C GLU A 146 13.30 -26.68 18.71
N LYS A 147 11.99 -26.85 18.90
CA LYS A 147 11.29 -26.77 20.20
C LYS A 147 11.90 -27.75 21.21
N ASN A 148 12.07 -29.01 20.83
CA ASN A 148 12.57 -30.05 21.74
C ASN A 148 14.03 -29.76 22.14
N GLU A 149 14.85 -29.27 21.21
CA GLU A 149 16.21 -28.81 21.50
C GLU A 149 16.24 -27.60 22.45
N GLY A 150 15.30 -26.66 22.31
CA GLY A 150 15.14 -25.51 23.21
C GLY A 150 14.70 -25.91 24.62
N LEU A 151 13.71 -26.82 24.73
CA LEU A 151 13.27 -27.37 26.02
C LEU A 151 14.38 -28.14 26.72
N ASN A 152 15.09 -29.00 25.98
CA ASN A 152 16.25 -29.71 26.51
C ASN A 152 17.29 -28.73 27.04
N LYS A 153 17.62 -27.66 26.30
CA LYS A 153 18.53 -26.63 26.80
C LYS A 153 18.05 -25.95 28.08
N VAL A 154 16.75 -25.68 28.23
CA VAL A 154 16.17 -25.09 29.46
C VAL A 154 16.21 -26.08 30.62
N PHE A 155 15.84 -27.34 30.40
CA PHE A 155 15.87 -28.39 31.42
C PHE A 155 17.30 -28.72 31.86
N SER A 156 18.24 -28.76 30.92
CA SER A 156 19.67 -28.95 31.20
C SER A 156 20.34 -27.71 31.81
N ALA A 157 19.74 -26.51 31.69
CA ALA A 157 20.30 -25.24 32.18
C ALA A 157 20.15 -24.95 33.69
N LYS A 158 19.69 -25.91 34.52
CA LYS A 158 20.22 -26.24 35.88
C LYS A 158 19.19 -26.39 37.02
N ALA A 159 19.62 -27.25 37.94
CA ALA A 159 19.48 -27.32 39.40
C ALA A 159 19.19 -26.06 40.27
N THR A 160 18.44 -25.05 39.82
CA THR A 160 18.07 -23.88 40.65
C THR A 160 16.56 -23.62 40.66
N ASN A 161 16.02 -23.42 41.86
CA ASN A 161 14.63 -23.56 42.30
C ASN A 161 13.58 -22.55 41.77
N ASP A 162 13.64 -22.07 40.52
CA ASP A 162 12.60 -21.15 40.03
C ASP A 162 12.17 -21.45 38.58
N ILE A 163 11.38 -22.52 38.44
CA ILE A 163 10.93 -23.11 37.17
C ILE A 163 9.63 -22.46 36.66
N SER A 164 8.87 -21.78 37.53
CA SER A 164 7.52 -21.30 37.20
C SER A 164 7.49 -20.23 36.08
N PRO A 165 8.31 -19.17 36.10
CA PRO A 165 8.26 -18.13 35.09
C PRO A 165 8.74 -18.60 33.71
N VAL A 166 9.77 -19.44 33.68
CA VAL A 166 10.34 -20.00 32.44
C VAL A 166 9.37 -20.99 31.81
N THR A 167 8.73 -21.84 32.62
CA THR A 167 7.71 -22.79 32.15
C THR A 167 6.45 -22.09 31.66
N HIS A 168 5.99 -21.03 32.34
CA HIS A 168 4.88 -20.21 31.85
C HIS A 168 5.23 -19.48 30.55
N SER A 169 6.44 -18.91 30.44
CA SER A 169 6.91 -18.28 29.21
C SER A 169 6.97 -19.26 28.04
N LEU A 170 7.45 -20.48 28.29
CA LEU A 170 7.49 -21.58 27.32
C LEU A 170 6.07 -22.02 26.93
N LEU A 171 5.16 -22.28 27.88
CA LEU A 171 3.77 -22.64 27.61
C LEU A 171 3.04 -21.57 26.79
N ASN A 172 3.18 -20.29 27.16
CA ASN A 172 2.60 -19.18 26.41
C ASN A 172 3.19 -19.05 25.00
N HIS A 173 4.49 -19.30 24.85
CA HIS A 173 5.13 -19.39 23.54
C HIS A 173 4.53 -20.54 22.73
N TYR A 174 4.25 -21.70 23.34
CA TYR A 174 3.67 -22.86 22.67
C TYR A 174 2.20 -22.72 22.30
N ASP A 175 1.36 -22.12 23.13
CA ASP A 175 -0.02 -21.83 22.77
C ASP A 175 -0.08 -20.86 21.58
N SER A 176 0.83 -19.88 21.57
CA SER A 176 1.00 -18.96 20.44
C SER A 176 1.41 -19.71 19.17
N LEU A 177 2.34 -20.65 19.27
CA LEU A 177 2.81 -21.46 18.14
C LEU A 177 1.75 -22.44 17.63
N SER A 178 1.03 -23.13 18.52
CA SER A 178 -0.07 -24.03 18.16
C SER A 178 -1.17 -23.27 17.42
N ALA A 179 -1.49 -22.05 17.86
CA ALA A 179 -2.39 -21.16 17.16
C ALA A 179 -1.86 -20.77 15.77
N ILE A 180 -0.57 -20.46 15.66
CA ILE A 180 0.10 -20.16 14.38
C ILE A 180 0.06 -21.36 13.43
N TYR A 181 0.31 -22.58 13.89
CA TYR A 181 0.29 -23.79 13.06
C TYR A 181 -1.11 -24.21 12.65
N LYS A 182 -2.10 -24.05 13.54
CA LYS A 182 -3.50 -24.22 13.17
C LYS A 182 -3.91 -23.21 12.10
N THR A 183 -3.42 -21.97 12.20
CA THR A 183 -3.62 -20.92 11.18
C THR A 183 -2.95 -21.30 9.86
N ALA A 184 -1.72 -21.82 9.87
CA ALA A 184 -1.03 -22.29 8.67
C ALA A 184 -1.74 -23.49 8.01
N ALA A 185 -2.19 -24.47 8.81
CA ALA A 185 -2.91 -25.65 8.33
C ALA A 185 -4.27 -25.30 7.72
N VAL A 186 -5.02 -24.37 8.33
CA VAL A 186 -6.26 -23.83 7.72
C VAL A 186 -5.95 -23.02 6.48
N GLY A 187 -4.85 -22.25 6.50
CA GLY A 187 -4.36 -21.50 5.37
C GLY A 187 -4.00 -22.37 4.16
N GLN A 188 -3.57 -23.62 4.35
CA GLN A 188 -3.20 -24.53 3.28
C GLN A 188 -4.37 -24.86 2.33
N LEU A 189 -5.54 -25.21 2.87
CA LEU A 189 -6.73 -25.49 2.04
C LEU A 189 -7.15 -24.26 1.23
N TRP A 190 -7.07 -23.09 1.86
CA TRP A 190 -7.35 -21.81 1.21
C TRP A 190 -6.31 -21.50 0.11
N LEU A 191 -5.03 -21.77 0.38
CA LEU A 191 -3.93 -21.62 -0.57
C LEU A 191 -4.13 -22.53 -1.79
N GLU A 192 -4.45 -23.81 -1.58
CA GLU A 192 -4.69 -24.76 -2.67
C GLU A 192 -5.84 -24.32 -3.57
N GLN A 193 -6.92 -23.80 -3.00
CA GLN A 193 -8.01 -23.21 -3.78
C GLN A 193 -7.51 -22.04 -4.63
N LYS A 194 -6.69 -21.15 -4.06
CA LYS A 194 -6.14 -20.01 -4.80
C LYS A 194 -5.14 -20.40 -5.88
N LEU A 195 -4.32 -21.42 -5.64
CA LEU A 195 -3.43 -21.96 -6.67
C LEU A 195 -4.23 -22.57 -7.84
N LYS A 196 -5.36 -23.24 -7.56
CA LYS A 196 -6.29 -23.72 -8.61
C LYS A 196 -6.92 -22.57 -9.40
N GLU A 197 -7.32 -21.49 -8.73
CA GLU A 197 -7.82 -20.28 -9.40
C GLU A 197 -6.75 -19.66 -10.31
N LEU A 198 -5.48 -19.63 -9.87
CA LEU A 198 -4.37 -19.16 -10.69
C LEU A 198 -4.09 -20.06 -11.90
N ASP A 199 -4.08 -21.39 -11.72
CA ASP A 199 -3.89 -22.34 -12.82
C ASP A 199 -4.99 -22.22 -13.89
N ALA A 200 -6.23 -21.90 -13.47
CA ALA A 200 -7.34 -21.64 -14.40
C ALA A 200 -7.16 -20.35 -15.21
N ILE A 201 -6.42 -19.37 -14.68
CA ILE A 201 -6.06 -18.13 -15.39
C ILE A 201 -4.91 -18.39 -16.37
N SER A 202 -3.82 -18.96 -15.87
CA SER A 202 -2.66 -19.36 -16.63
C SER A 202 -1.88 -20.42 -15.84
N PRO A 203 -1.52 -21.57 -16.44
CA PRO A 203 -0.84 -22.64 -15.71
C PRO A 203 0.44 -22.17 -15.03
N LEU A 204 0.57 -22.44 -13.72
CA LEU A 204 1.79 -22.21 -12.95
C LEU A 204 2.74 -23.40 -13.10
N GLY A 205 4.03 -23.10 -13.29
CA GLY A 205 5.05 -24.15 -13.18
C GLY A 205 5.17 -24.65 -11.74
N GLU A 206 5.49 -25.93 -11.54
CA GLU A 206 5.61 -26.53 -10.20
C GLU A 206 6.59 -25.77 -9.29
N LYS A 207 7.69 -25.24 -9.85
CA LYS A 207 8.63 -24.38 -9.11
C LYS A 207 8.01 -23.06 -8.64
N GLU A 208 7.15 -22.45 -9.45
CA GLU A 208 6.45 -21.21 -9.08
C GLU A 208 5.42 -21.51 -7.96
N LYS A 209 4.67 -22.60 -8.08
CA LYS A 209 3.69 -23.03 -7.05
C LYS A 209 4.37 -23.27 -5.71
N GLN A 210 5.48 -24.02 -5.70
CA GLN A 210 6.25 -24.27 -4.49
C GLN A 210 6.75 -22.96 -3.87
N LEU A 211 7.26 -22.03 -4.68
CA LEU A 211 7.74 -20.76 -4.16
C LEU A 211 6.61 -19.90 -3.56
N ILE A 212 5.41 -19.92 -4.16
CA ILE A 212 4.23 -19.25 -3.60
C ILE A 212 3.85 -19.89 -2.25
N GLU A 213 3.81 -21.22 -2.18
CA GLU A 213 3.49 -21.97 -0.96
C GLU A 213 4.49 -21.64 0.16
N ASP A 214 5.79 -21.76 -0.11
CA ASP A 214 6.86 -21.50 0.86
C ASP A 214 6.75 -20.07 1.42
N GLN A 215 6.55 -19.08 0.55
CA GLN A 215 6.44 -17.68 0.96
C GLN A 215 5.15 -17.40 1.71
N PHE A 216 4.03 -17.98 1.28
CA PHE A 216 2.74 -17.83 1.96
C PHE A 216 2.81 -18.36 3.39
N LEU A 217 3.35 -19.57 3.56
CA LEU A 217 3.53 -20.19 4.87
C LEU A 217 4.47 -19.35 5.73
N ALA A 218 5.62 -18.94 5.21
CA ALA A 218 6.56 -18.08 5.93
C ALA A 218 5.92 -16.76 6.41
N LEU A 219 5.05 -16.16 5.60
CA LEU A 219 4.33 -14.93 5.95
C LEU A 219 3.24 -15.16 7.01
N CYS A 220 2.50 -16.27 6.91
CA CYS A 220 1.53 -16.67 7.93
C CYS A 220 2.18 -16.91 9.29
N LEU A 221 3.37 -17.51 9.29
CA LEU A 221 4.15 -17.77 10.51
C LEU A 221 4.73 -16.49 11.14
N LYS A 222 5.13 -15.50 10.32
CA LYS A 222 5.85 -14.30 10.80
C LYS A 222 4.97 -13.09 11.15
N LYS A 223 3.92 -12.81 10.37
CA LYS A 223 3.33 -11.45 10.34
C LYS A 223 1.88 -11.33 10.85
N GLY A 224 1.23 -12.42 11.25
CA GLY A 224 -0.13 -12.37 11.82
C GLY A 224 -1.19 -11.71 10.90
N GLY A 225 -0.99 -11.73 9.58
CA GLY A 225 -1.91 -11.16 8.60
C GLY A 225 -2.97 -12.14 8.10
N GLY A 226 -4.08 -11.62 7.56
CA GLY A 226 -5.08 -12.45 6.89
C GLY A 226 -4.53 -13.16 5.64
N TYR A 227 -5.09 -14.32 5.28
CA TYR A 227 -4.60 -15.18 4.20
C TYR A 227 -4.47 -14.46 2.86
N ASP A 228 -5.45 -13.63 2.50
CA ASP A 228 -5.44 -12.86 1.25
C ASP A 228 -4.21 -11.95 1.13
N ARG A 229 -3.87 -11.24 2.21
CA ARG A 229 -2.69 -10.36 2.26
C ARG A 229 -1.39 -11.15 2.13
N ASN A 230 -1.28 -12.28 2.84
CA ASN A 230 -0.08 -13.11 2.81
C ASN A 230 0.10 -13.75 1.43
N PHE A 231 -0.99 -14.21 0.82
CA PHE A 231 -0.96 -14.80 -0.51
C PHE A 231 -0.63 -13.79 -1.59
N LYS A 232 -1.21 -12.59 -1.53
CA LYS A 232 -0.86 -11.50 -2.43
C LYS A 232 0.64 -11.18 -2.36
N ALA A 233 1.21 -11.09 -1.17
CA ALA A 233 2.63 -10.84 -0.99
C ALA A 233 3.50 -12.02 -1.46
N ALA A 234 3.09 -13.26 -1.19
CA ALA A 234 3.76 -14.45 -1.69
C ALA A 234 3.75 -14.51 -3.24
N LEU A 235 2.60 -14.20 -3.84
CA LEU A 235 2.44 -14.13 -5.29
C LEU A 235 3.30 -13.02 -5.90
N GLN A 236 3.36 -11.83 -5.28
CA GLN A 236 4.23 -10.73 -5.74
C GLN A 236 5.71 -11.11 -5.71
N PHE A 237 6.11 -11.91 -4.72
CA PHE A 237 7.48 -12.39 -4.62
C PHE A 237 7.79 -13.47 -5.67
N ALA A 238 6.88 -14.43 -5.83
CA ALA A 238 7.12 -15.61 -6.64
C ALA A 238 6.83 -15.39 -8.14
N SER A 239 5.95 -14.45 -8.49
CA SER A 239 5.52 -14.22 -9.87
C SER A 239 5.32 -12.74 -10.18
N GLY A 240 6.01 -12.26 -11.22
CA GLY A 240 5.79 -10.93 -11.80
C GLY A 240 4.67 -10.89 -12.86
N LYS A 241 3.93 -11.99 -13.06
CA LYS A 241 2.91 -12.10 -14.12
C LYS A 241 1.71 -11.20 -13.81
N LYS A 242 1.45 -10.25 -14.71
CA LYS A 242 0.42 -9.22 -14.51
C LYS A 242 -1.00 -9.78 -14.58
N GLU A 243 -1.22 -10.86 -15.35
CA GLU A 243 -2.57 -11.41 -15.53
C GLU A 243 -3.17 -11.95 -14.24
N TYR A 244 -2.36 -12.61 -13.39
CA TYR A 244 -2.83 -13.18 -12.13
C TYR A 244 -3.48 -12.14 -11.23
N PHE A 245 -2.82 -11.00 -11.05
CA PHE A 245 -3.36 -9.95 -10.18
C PHE A 245 -4.62 -9.30 -10.76
N ASN A 246 -4.68 -9.18 -12.08
CA ASN A 246 -5.80 -8.53 -12.76
C ASN A 246 -7.07 -9.33 -12.74
N LEU A 247 -6.94 -10.65 -12.85
CA LEU A 247 -8.08 -11.54 -12.90
C LEU A 247 -8.49 -11.98 -11.50
N LEU A 248 -7.53 -12.34 -10.64
CA LEU A 248 -7.82 -12.79 -9.27
C LEU A 248 -8.37 -11.67 -8.39
N TYR A 249 -7.84 -10.45 -8.51
CA TYR A 249 -8.27 -9.30 -7.70
C TYR A 249 -9.12 -8.31 -8.48
N ARG A 250 -9.69 -8.68 -9.62
CA ARG A 250 -10.44 -7.77 -10.50
C ARG A 250 -11.50 -6.97 -9.75
N ASP A 251 -12.36 -7.68 -9.01
CA ASP A 251 -13.50 -7.07 -8.33
C ASP A 251 -13.05 -6.22 -7.15
N SER A 252 -12.04 -6.68 -6.41
CA SER A 252 -11.44 -5.91 -5.30
C SER A 252 -10.77 -4.63 -5.80
N ILE A 253 -9.98 -4.70 -6.88
CA ILE A 253 -9.37 -3.55 -7.54
C ILE A 253 -10.46 -2.55 -7.97
N ARG A 254 -11.54 -3.05 -8.59
CA ARG A 254 -12.65 -2.21 -9.03
C ARG A 254 -13.35 -1.51 -7.85
N GLN A 255 -13.72 -2.26 -6.81
CA GLN A 255 -14.40 -1.71 -5.63
C GLN A 255 -13.55 -0.66 -4.92
N LEU A 256 -12.26 -0.96 -4.69
CA LEU A 256 -11.33 -0.03 -4.06
C LEU A 256 -11.08 1.21 -4.92
N ALA A 257 -11.04 1.06 -6.24
CA ALA A 257 -10.92 2.17 -7.18
C ALA A 257 -12.19 3.05 -7.20
N GLU A 258 -13.38 2.45 -7.15
CA GLU A 258 -14.66 3.18 -7.05
C GLU A 258 -14.71 3.99 -5.75
N VAL A 259 -14.46 3.38 -4.59
CA VAL A 259 -14.46 4.08 -3.29
C VAL A 259 -13.44 5.24 -3.28
N ARG A 260 -12.21 5.00 -3.75
CA ARG A 260 -11.18 6.04 -3.81
C ARG A 260 -11.53 7.14 -4.81
N GLY A 261 -12.08 6.77 -5.96
CA GLY A 261 -12.46 7.70 -7.02
C GLY A 261 -13.62 8.60 -6.63
N GLU A 262 -14.65 8.07 -5.96
CA GLU A 262 -15.75 8.90 -5.42
C GLU A 262 -15.24 9.91 -4.39
N LYS A 263 -14.33 9.49 -3.50
CA LYS A 263 -13.69 10.41 -2.55
C LYS A 263 -12.91 11.51 -3.28
N GLU A 264 -12.10 11.16 -4.28
CA GLU A 264 -11.33 12.14 -5.05
C GLU A 264 -12.25 13.11 -5.82
N LEU A 265 -13.36 12.63 -6.38
CA LEU A 265 -14.38 13.48 -7.01
C LEU A 265 -15.04 14.43 -6.03
N GLN A 266 -15.37 13.97 -4.83
CA GLN A 266 -15.93 14.79 -3.77
C GLN A 266 -14.93 15.90 -3.35
N ASP A 267 -13.67 15.53 -3.14
CA ASP A 267 -12.60 16.47 -2.79
C ASP A 267 -12.40 17.52 -3.90
N MET A 268 -12.43 17.09 -5.17
CA MET A 268 -12.35 18.00 -6.32
C MET A 268 -13.57 18.92 -6.42
N SER A 269 -14.77 18.39 -6.22
CA SER A 269 -16.01 19.15 -6.26
C SER A 269 -16.00 20.26 -5.21
N TYR A 270 -15.56 19.94 -3.99
CA TYR A 270 -15.42 20.89 -2.89
C TYR A 270 -14.32 21.93 -3.18
N LYS A 271 -13.12 21.47 -3.55
CA LYS A 271 -11.95 22.33 -3.76
C LYS A 271 -12.12 23.34 -4.89
N TYR A 272 -12.79 22.95 -5.98
CA TYR A 272 -12.91 23.74 -7.20
C TYR A 272 -14.33 24.27 -7.47
N GLY A 273 -15.29 23.98 -6.58
CA GLY A 273 -16.69 24.39 -6.76
C GLY A 273 -17.32 23.81 -8.03
N LEU A 274 -17.03 22.54 -8.35
CA LEU A 274 -17.49 21.92 -9.60
C LEU A 274 -19.00 21.62 -9.56
N PRO A 275 -19.77 21.93 -10.62
CA PRO A 275 -21.16 21.54 -10.71
C PRO A 275 -21.28 20.05 -11.02
N GLU A 276 -22.39 19.44 -10.60
CA GLU A 276 -22.66 18.00 -10.76
C GLU A 276 -22.48 17.50 -12.20
N LEU A 277 -22.94 18.29 -13.19
CA LEU A 277 -22.77 17.95 -14.61
C LEU A 277 -21.29 17.78 -15.01
N LEU A 278 -20.39 18.57 -14.42
CA LEU A 278 -18.96 18.50 -14.70
C LEU A 278 -18.30 17.35 -13.93
N VAL A 279 -18.70 17.12 -12.68
CA VAL A 279 -18.31 15.94 -11.88
C VAL A 279 -18.63 14.67 -12.65
N ARG A 280 -19.85 14.55 -13.19
CA ARG A 280 -20.28 13.43 -14.02
C ARG A 280 -19.42 13.25 -15.27
N LYS A 281 -18.96 14.34 -15.89
CA LYS A 281 -18.06 14.27 -17.07
C LYS A 281 -16.66 13.80 -16.72
N ILE A 282 -16.09 14.19 -15.59
CA ILE A 282 -14.73 13.79 -15.18
C ILE A 282 -14.68 12.45 -14.43
N ARG A 283 -15.81 11.98 -13.88
CA ARG A 283 -15.93 10.70 -13.17
C ARG A 283 -15.24 9.51 -13.86
N PRO A 284 -15.48 9.20 -15.15
CA PRO A 284 -14.79 8.07 -15.78
C PRO A 284 -13.27 8.22 -15.82
N LEU A 285 -12.73 9.44 -15.93
CA LEU A 285 -11.29 9.69 -15.94
C LEU A 285 -10.66 9.48 -14.56
N VAL A 286 -11.35 9.95 -13.51
CA VAL A 286 -10.90 9.75 -12.11
C VAL A 286 -10.97 8.28 -11.73
N LEU A 287 -12.05 7.57 -12.09
CA LEU A 287 -12.19 6.15 -11.82
C LEU A 287 -11.12 5.32 -12.55
N GLU A 288 -10.81 5.63 -13.81
CA GLU A 288 -9.74 4.96 -14.56
C GLU A 288 -8.36 5.21 -13.95
N LYS A 289 -8.08 6.44 -13.49
CA LYS A 289 -6.87 6.76 -12.73
C LYS A 289 -6.76 5.89 -11.48
N CYS A 290 -7.79 5.89 -10.64
CA CYS A 290 -7.80 5.13 -9.40
C CYS A 290 -7.68 3.61 -9.64
N ARG A 291 -8.29 3.10 -10.72
CA ARG A 291 -8.18 1.69 -11.11
C ARG A 291 -6.74 1.31 -11.43
N LYS A 292 -6.06 2.10 -12.27
CA LYS A 292 -4.64 1.87 -12.61
C LYS A 292 -3.73 1.96 -11.40
N ASP A 293 -3.97 2.92 -10.50
CA ASP A 293 -3.24 2.98 -9.24
C ASP A 293 -3.43 1.68 -8.46
N GLN A 294 -4.68 1.22 -8.26
CA GLN A 294 -4.99 -0.03 -7.53
C GLN A 294 -4.39 -1.28 -8.19
N GLU A 295 -4.27 -1.30 -9.52
CA GLU A 295 -3.52 -2.34 -10.23
C GLU A 295 -2.03 -2.31 -9.85
N TYR A 296 -1.39 -1.13 -9.80
CA TYR A 296 0.00 -1.02 -9.36
C TYR A 296 0.18 -1.44 -7.90
N GLN A 297 -0.70 -1.00 -6.99
CA GLN A 297 -0.66 -1.43 -5.58
C GLN A 297 -0.85 -2.93 -5.44
N SER A 298 -1.60 -3.53 -6.36
CA SER A 298 -1.89 -4.95 -6.29
C SER A 298 -0.77 -5.82 -6.80
N ARG A 299 0.02 -5.35 -7.76
CA ARG A 299 1.10 -6.11 -8.39
C ARG A 299 2.47 -5.86 -7.81
N MET A 300 2.68 -4.73 -7.14
CA MET A 300 4.01 -4.30 -6.71
C MET A 300 4.05 -4.04 -5.21
N PRO A 301 5.13 -4.47 -4.52
CA PRO A 301 5.38 -4.01 -3.16
C PRO A 301 5.58 -2.49 -3.17
N TYR A 302 5.42 -1.87 -2.00
CA TYR A 302 5.68 -0.44 -1.85
C TYR A 302 7.16 -0.13 -2.14
N GLY A 303 7.43 0.91 -2.93
CA GLY A 303 8.79 1.31 -3.28
C GLY A 303 8.84 2.24 -4.50
N ARG A 304 10.05 2.74 -4.80
CA ARG A 304 10.29 3.80 -5.81
C ARG A 304 9.69 3.52 -7.19
N GLN A 305 9.74 2.27 -7.64
CA GLN A 305 9.19 1.90 -8.96
C GLN A 305 7.68 2.06 -9.00
N ARG A 306 6.97 1.63 -7.95
CA ARG A 306 5.51 1.80 -7.83
C ARG A 306 5.15 3.28 -7.74
N ASP A 307 5.85 4.03 -6.91
CA ASP A 307 5.62 5.48 -6.73
C ASP A 307 5.80 6.22 -8.07
N SER A 308 6.81 5.85 -8.86
CA SER A 308 7.02 6.42 -10.20
C SER A 308 5.85 6.13 -11.14
N LEU A 309 5.31 4.91 -11.14
CA LEU A 309 4.18 4.55 -12.01
C LEU A 309 2.87 5.22 -11.58
N GLU A 310 2.61 5.32 -10.27
CA GLU A 310 1.46 6.06 -9.71
C GLU A 310 1.55 7.56 -10.04
N LYS A 311 2.76 8.14 -9.96
CA LYS A 311 3.02 9.53 -10.34
C LYS A 311 2.75 9.75 -11.84
N ASP A 312 3.35 8.95 -12.71
CA ASP A 312 3.15 9.03 -14.16
C ASP A 312 1.67 8.90 -14.55
N ASN A 313 0.95 7.96 -13.91
CA ASN A 313 -0.48 7.76 -14.14
C ASN A 313 -1.31 8.95 -13.65
N SER A 314 -0.96 9.50 -12.49
CA SER A 314 -1.59 10.69 -11.93
C SER A 314 -1.40 11.91 -12.84
N GLU A 315 -0.18 12.13 -13.35
CA GLU A 315 0.12 13.24 -14.26
C GLU A 315 -0.66 13.14 -15.57
N ARG A 316 -0.68 11.96 -16.21
CA ARG A 316 -1.44 11.73 -17.46
C ARG A 316 -2.94 11.91 -17.26
N SER A 317 -3.49 11.32 -16.19
CA SER A 317 -4.92 11.40 -15.89
C SER A 317 -5.33 12.83 -15.52
N TRP A 318 -4.49 13.52 -14.74
CA TRP A 318 -4.70 14.92 -14.39
C TRP A 318 -4.69 15.83 -15.61
N ALA A 319 -3.81 15.59 -16.59
CA ALA A 319 -3.83 16.35 -17.84
C ALA A 319 -5.19 16.23 -18.56
N ALA A 320 -5.74 15.02 -18.67
CA ALA A 320 -7.06 14.79 -19.28
C ALA A 320 -8.20 15.43 -18.48
N ILE A 321 -8.19 15.30 -17.15
CA ILE A 321 -9.17 15.92 -16.26
C ILE A 321 -9.10 17.44 -16.38
N LYS A 322 -7.89 18.02 -16.31
CA LYS A 322 -7.65 19.45 -16.43
C LYS A 322 -8.18 19.99 -17.76
N GLN A 323 -8.00 19.27 -18.88
CA GLN A 323 -8.58 19.66 -20.18
C GLN A 323 -10.11 19.81 -20.10
N VAL A 324 -10.82 18.86 -19.48
CA VAL A 324 -12.28 18.95 -19.31
C VAL A 324 -12.67 20.15 -18.45
N LEU A 325 -11.97 20.38 -17.33
CA LEU A 325 -12.23 21.50 -16.42
C LEU A 325 -11.96 22.86 -17.07
N ILE A 326 -10.89 22.95 -17.86
CA ILE A 326 -10.53 24.15 -18.62
C ILE A 326 -11.63 24.49 -19.62
N ARG A 327 -12.09 23.53 -20.42
CA ARG A 327 -13.15 23.77 -21.42
C ARG A 327 -14.45 24.25 -20.78
N ALA A 328 -14.71 23.82 -19.54
CA ALA A 328 -15.84 24.26 -18.74
C ALA A 328 -15.61 25.60 -18.01
N GLY A 329 -14.41 26.18 -18.05
CA GLY A 329 -14.07 27.46 -17.42
C GLY A 329 -13.73 27.39 -15.93
N TYR A 330 -13.55 26.20 -15.35
CA TYR A 330 -13.35 26.02 -13.91
C TYR A 330 -11.89 26.06 -13.45
N PHE A 331 -10.95 25.89 -14.38
CA PHE A 331 -9.54 26.11 -14.08
C PHE A 331 -9.12 27.48 -14.58
N ARG A 332 -8.67 28.35 -13.67
CA ARG A 332 -7.83 29.49 -14.05
C ARG A 332 -6.52 28.91 -14.56
N LEU A 333 -6.47 28.67 -15.86
CA LEU A 333 -5.21 28.62 -16.56
C LEU A 333 -4.47 29.94 -16.28
N GLY A 334 -3.14 29.93 -16.20
CA GLY A 334 -2.37 31.17 -15.99
C GLY A 334 -2.73 32.26 -17.00
N ASP A 335 -2.26 33.50 -16.80
CA ASP A 335 -2.52 34.61 -17.73
C ASP A 335 -1.66 34.47 -19.02
N SER A 336 -1.84 33.39 -19.76
CA SER A 336 -1.24 33.16 -21.08
C SER A 336 -2.25 33.45 -22.18
N ARG A 337 -1.78 33.85 -23.37
CA ARG A 337 -2.68 34.11 -24.51
C ARG A 337 -3.43 32.85 -24.97
N TYR A 338 -2.94 31.64 -24.69
CA TYR A 338 -3.71 30.42 -24.96
C TYR A 338 -5.00 30.42 -24.13
N THR A 339 -4.92 30.85 -22.88
CA THR A 339 -6.03 30.83 -21.94
C THR A 339 -7.04 31.93 -22.26
N ALA A 340 -6.55 33.08 -22.71
CA ALA A 340 -7.37 34.14 -23.29
C ALA A 340 -8.15 33.61 -24.50
N ALA A 341 -7.49 32.93 -25.44
CA ALA A 341 -8.16 32.33 -26.60
C ALA A 341 -9.28 31.36 -26.19
N MET A 342 -9.00 30.48 -25.22
CA MET A 342 -9.97 29.53 -24.70
C MET A 342 -11.16 30.21 -24.01
N ARG A 343 -10.91 31.30 -23.26
CA ARG A 343 -11.96 32.11 -22.61
C ARG A 343 -12.90 32.73 -23.63
N TYR A 344 -12.37 33.15 -24.78
CA TYR A 344 -13.13 33.75 -25.88
C TYR A 344 -13.55 32.74 -26.96
N GLN A 345 -13.60 31.43 -26.64
CA GLN A 345 -13.91 30.37 -27.61
C GLN A 345 -15.14 30.64 -28.49
N LYS A 346 -16.20 31.20 -27.91
CA LYS A 346 -17.44 31.53 -28.64
C LYS A 346 -17.23 32.69 -29.62
N ALA A 347 -16.59 33.77 -29.18
CA ALA A 347 -16.31 34.93 -30.02
C ALA A 347 -15.32 34.60 -31.16
N LEU A 348 -14.40 33.67 -30.90
CA LEU A 348 -13.43 33.18 -31.87
C LEU A 348 -13.96 32.02 -32.74
N ALA A 349 -15.15 31.50 -32.46
CA ALA A 349 -15.71 30.31 -33.09
C ALA A 349 -14.68 29.15 -33.15
N LEU A 350 -14.03 28.84 -32.03
CA LEU A 350 -13.01 27.80 -31.96
C LEU A 350 -13.62 26.41 -32.14
N THR A 351 -12.95 25.55 -32.92
CA THR A 351 -13.34 24.13 -33.00
C THR A 351 -12.87 23.38 -31.75
N ASN A 352 -13.41 22.17 -31.53
CA ASN A 352 -12.98 21.32 -30.42
C ASN A 352 -11.49 20.95 -30.55
N GLU A 353 -11.00 20.71 -31.76
CA GLU A 353 -9.59 20.39 -32.03
C GLU A 353 -8.67 21.58 -31.71
N GLN A 354 -9.11 22.81 -32.00
CA GLN A 354 -8.39 24.01 -31.61
C GLN A 354 -8.37 24.16 -30.08
N MET A 355 -9.49 23.91 -29.41
CA MET A 355 -9.56 23.93 -27.94
C MET A 355 -8.63 22.89 -27.30
N ASP A 356 -8.54 21.70 -27.89
CA ASP A 356 -7.61 20.65 -27.45
C ASP A 356 -6.15 21.05 -27.62
N SER A 357 -5.82 21.61 -28.79
CA SER A 357 -4.48 22.08 -29.08
C SER A 357 -4.07 23.24 -28.16
N LEU A 358 -4.97 24.19 -27.89
CA LEU A 358 -4.73 25.28 -26.95
C LEU A 358 -4.48 24.76 -25.53
N ALA A 359 -5.28 23.80 -25.06
CA ALA A 359 -5.11 23.21 -23.74
C ALA A 359 -3.78 22.45 -23.62
N ALA A 360 -3.42 21.67 -24.65
CA ALA A 360 -2.15 20.95 -24.72
C ALA A 360 -0.95 21.92 -24.75
N PHE A 361 -1.00 22.99 -25.54
CA PHE A 361 0.06 23.99 -25.59
C PHE A 361 0.18 24.79 -24.29
N ASN A 362 -0.93 25.08 -23.60
CA ASN A 362 -0.85 25.71 -22.29
C ASN A 362 -0.23 24.78 -21.25
N TYR A 363 -0.54 23.48 -21.28
CA TYR A 363 0.11 22.50 -20.40
C TYR A 363 1.61 22.38 -20.66
N GLN A 364 2.02 22.37 -21.94
CA GLN A 364 3.45 22.41 -22.30
C GLN A 364 4.12 23.69 -21.81
N LEU A 365 3.43 24.84 -21.89
CA LEU A 365 3.93 26.11 -21.37
C LEU A 365 4.13 26.04 -19.85
N ASP A 366 3.15 25.52 -19.10
CA ASP A 366 3.25 25.34 -17.64
C ASP A 366 4.47 24.47 -17.27
N ILE A 367 4.70 23.36 -17.99
CA ILE A 367 5.87 22.49 -17.80
C ILE A 367 7.17 23.26 -18.08
N SER A 368 7.26 23.95 -19.21
CA SER A 368 8.46 24.70 -19.59
C SER A 368 8.78 25.80 -18.58
N THR A 369 7.77 26.53 -18.10
CA THR A 369 7.93 27.55 -17.06
C THR A 369 8.41 26.92 -15.74
N TYR A 370 7.87 25.77 -15.35
CA TYR A 370 8.32 25.04 -14.16
C TYR A 370 9.77 24.58 -14.28
N ILE A 371 10.13 23.90 -15.38
CA ILE A 371 11.51 23.44 -15.62
C ILE A 371 12.47 24.62 -15.63
N TYR A 372 12.11 25.73 -16.29
CA TYR A 372 12.94 26.93 -16.32
C TYR A 372 13.14 27.51 -14.92
N SER A 373 12.09 27.56 -14.08
CA SER A 373 12.20 28.04 -12.70
C SER A 373 13.07 27.17 -11.79
N LEU A 374 13.27 25.89 -12.14
CA LEU A 374 14.21 25.01 -11.43
C LEU A 374 15.66 25.25 -11.87
N ILE A 375 15.87 25.62 -13.14
CA ILE A 375 17.19 25.90 -13.70
C ILE A 375 17.67 27.29 -13.27
N ASP A 376 16.79 28.29 -13.37
CA ASP A 376 17.06 29.67 -12.97
C ASP A 376 15.83 30.24 -12.24
N PRO A 377 15.83 30.22 -10.89
CA PRO A 377 14.73 30.73 -10.09
C PRO A 377 14.52 32.25 -10.18
N TRP A 378 15.52 32.99 -10.67
CA TRP A 378 15.52 34.46 -10.65
C TRP A 378 15.06 35.07 -11.98
N ILE A 379 15.17 34.33 -13.08
CA ILE A 379 14.75 34.78 -14.41
C ILE A 379 13.36 34.20 -14.74
N LYS A 380 12.42 35.07 -15.12
CA LYS A 380 11.13 34.63 -15.66
C LYS A 380 11.29 34.30 -17.15
N LEU A 381 10.85 33.11 -17.55
CA LEU A 381 10.77 32.72 -18.96
C LEU A 381 9.83 33.67 -19.72
N ASP A 382 10.36 34.49 -20.62
CA ASP A 382 9.54 35.24 -21.57
C ASP A 382 9.07 34.34 -22.70
N ALA A 383 7.91 33.70 -22.49
CA ALA A 383 7.31 32.81 -23.48
C ALA A 383 6.47 33.55 -24.53
N SER A 384 6.42 34.88 -24.52
CA SER A 384 5.48 35.66 -25.33
C SER A 384 5.66 35.43 -26.85
N VAL A 385 6.90 35.35 -27.32
CA VAL A 385 7.26 35.07 -28.72
C VAL A 385 6.79 33.67 -29.14
N MET A 386 7.12 32.65 -28.35
CA MET A 386 6.73 31.26 -28.63
C MET A 386 5.21 31.10 -28.66
N VAL A 387 4.52 31.70 -27.67
CA VAL A 387 3.06 31.68 -27.58
C VAL A 387 2.43 32.35 -28.79
N GLY A 388 2.93 33.53 -29.20
CA GLY A 388 2.45 34.24 -30.38
C GLY A 388 2.58 33.40 -31.66
N MET A 389 3.74 32.79 -31.89
CA MET A 389 3.98 31.96 -33.08
C MET A 389 3.09 30.71 -33.13
N LYS A 390 2.87 30.03 -31.98
CA LYS A 390 1.99 28.86 -31.93
C LYS A 390 0.52 29.25 -32.15
N LEU A 391 0.08 30.37 -31.58
CA LEU A 391 -1.28 30.88 -31.78
C LEU A 391 -1.55 31.27 -33.23
N GLU A 392 -0.61 31.97 -33.88
CA GLU A 392 -0.73 32.37 -35.28
C GLU A 392 -0.84 31.17 -36.23
N LYS A 393 -0.18 30.05 -35.91
CA LYS A 393 -0.30 28.80 -36.67
C LYS A 393 -1.61 28.05 -36.39
N LEU A 394 -2.07 28.06 -35.13
CA LEU A 394 -3.23 27.29 -34.70
C LEU A 394 -4.57 27.96 -35.02
N LEU A 395 -4.62 29.29 -34.92
CA LEU A 395 -5.81 30.08 -35.17
C LEU A 395 -5.82 30.55 -36.63
N ARG A 396 -7.01 30.61 -37.22
CA ARG A 396 -7.18 31.25 -38.54
C ARG A 396 -6.82 32.74 -38.42
N PRO A 397 -6.35 33.40 -39.48
CA PRO A 397 -5.94 34.80 -39.43
C PRO A 397 -6.98 35.73 -38.75
N GLY A 398 -8.25 35.61 -39.12
CA GLY A 398 -9.34 36.39 -38.53
C GLY A 398 -9.64 36.06 -37.04
N GLN A 399 -9.42 34.81 -36.61
CA GLN A 399 -9.54 34.43 -35.21
C GLN A 399 -8.40 35.06 -34.39
N TYR A 400 -7.17 34.99 -34.90
CA TYR A 400 -6.01 35.59 -34.21
C TYR A 400 -6.14 37.11 -34.12
N ASP A 401 -6.60 37.77 -35.20
CA ASP A 401 -6.94 39.20 -35.18
C ASP A 401 -7.97 39.55 -34.11
N THR A 402 -9.05 38.78 -34.04
CA THR A 402 -10.12 39.00 -33.07
C THR A 402 -9.61 38.85 -31.64
N LEU A 403 -8.79 37.82 -31.37
CA LEU A 403 -8.15 37.63 -30.07
C LEU A 403 -7.27 38.83 -29.69
N LEU A 404 -6.38 39.24 -30.59
CA LEU A 404 -5.47 40.36 -30.34
C LEU A 404 -6.24 41.66 -30.08
N LYS A 405 -7.34 41.92 -30.82
CA LYS A 405 -8.21 43.07 -30.59
C LYS A 405 -8.87 43.02 -29.22
N ILE A 406 -9.43 41.87 -28.82
CA ILE A 406 -10.05 41.68 -27.50
C ILE A 406 -9.01 41.94 -26.38
N GLU A 407 -7.82 41.34 -26.47
CA GLU A 407 -6.77 41.53 -25.44
C GLU A 407 -6.19 42.95 -25.42
N SER A 408 -6.23 43.66 -26.55
CA SER A 408 -5.68 45.01 -26.68
C SER A 408 -6.70 46.11 -26.32
N HIS A 409 -7.98 45.78 -26.28
CA HIS A 409 -9.07 46.73 -26.03
C HIS A 409 -8.88 47.53 -24.73
N PRO A 410 -8.55 46.94 -23.56
CA PRO A 410 -8.39 47.72 -22.33
C PRO A 410 -7.24 48.74 -22.44
N HIS A 411 -6.10 48.37 -23.03
CA HIS A 411 -4.97 49.27 -23.20
C HIS A 411 -5.28 50.41 -24.17
N ALA A 412 -5.95 50.08 -25.29
CA ALA A 412 -6.38 51.08 -26.25
C ALA A 412 -7.37 52.07 -25.64
N LEU A 413 -8.30 51.60 -24.80
CA LEU A 413 -9.25 52.44 -24.09
C LEU A 413 -8.55 53.38 -23.10
N THR A 414 -7.62 52.88 -22.27
CA THR A 414 -6.85 53.71 -21.34
C THR A 414 -6.04 54.79 -22.07
N ALA A 415 -5.35 54.43 -23.16
CA ALA A 415 -4.61 55.39 -23.98
C ALA A 415 -5.53 56.45 -24.59
N THR A 416 -6.69 56.02 -25.10
CA THR A 416 -7.72 56.92 -25.65
C THR A 416 -8.24 57.87 -24.60
N GLN A 417 -8.55 57.41 -23.39
CA GLN A 417 -9.04 58.26 -22.30
C GLN A 417 -8.00 59.31 -21.89
N LYS A 418 -6.72 58.93 -21.86
CA LYS A 418 -5.62 59.87 -21.61
C LYS A 418 -5.58 60.96 -22.67
N ASP A 419 -5.54 60.60 -23.95
CA ASP A 419 -5.51 61.58 -25.04
C ASP A 419 -6.79 62.41 -25.09
N TRP A 420 -7.94 61.80 -24.81
CA TRP A 420 -9.23 62.47 -24.73
C TRP A 420 -9.25 63.56 -23.67
N SER A 421 -8.68 63.29 -22.49
CA SER A 421 -8.54 64.29 -21.43
C SER A 421 -7.70 65.49 -21.87
N ASN A 422 -6.62 65.24 -22.62
CA ASN A 422 -5.77 66.30 -23.15
C ASN A 422 -6.46 67.07 -24.28
N LEU A 423 -7.19 66.40 -25.17
CA LEU A 423 -7.95 67.04 -26.23
C LEU A 423 -8.97 68.04 -25.65
N LYS A 424 -9.64 67.67 -24.56
CA LYS A 424 -10.52 68.58 -23.81
C LYS A 424 -9.75 69.74 -23.17
N LYS A 425 -8.63 69.45 -22.50
CA LYS A 425 -7.77 70.48 -21.87
C LYS A 425 -7.31 71.57 -22.86
N TYR A 426 -7.02 71.18 -24.10
CA TYR A 426 -6.59 72.11 -25.15
C TYR A 426 -7.73 72.62 -26.05
N ASN A 427 -9.00 72.41 -25.66
CA ASN A 427 -10.18 72.83 -26.42
C ASN A 427 -10.18 72.38 -27.89
N MET A 428 -9.63 71.19 -28.18
CA MET A 428 -9.49 70.67 -29.55
C MET A 428 -10.72 69.92 -30.05
N VAL A 429 -11.68 69.65 -29.18
CA VAL A 429 -12.90 68.90 -29.48
C VAL A 429 -14.11 69.65 -28.93
N THR A 430 -15.18 69.70 -29.72
CA THR A 430 -16.50 70.22 -29.31
C THR A 430 -17.36 69.07 -28.79
N GLU A 431 -18.46 69.36 -28.10
CA GLU A 431 -19.38 68.32 -27.62
C GLU A 431 -20.01 67.51 -28.77
N GLN A 432 -20.29 68.18 -29.89
CA GLN A 432 -21.01 67.62 -31.04
C GLN A 432 -20.23 66.54 -31.81
N ASP A 433 -18.90 66.65 -31.90
CA ASP A 433 -18.04 65.69 -32.62
C ASP A 433 -17.47 64.58 -31.71
N SER A 434 -17.84 64.58 -30.44
CA SER A 434 -17.09 63.87 -29.40
C SER A 434 -17.00 62.35 -29.59
N ALA A 435 -18.10 61.71 -30.00
CA ALA A 435 -18.15 60.27 -30.20
C ALA A 435 -17.31 59.80 -31.41
N ALA A 436 -17.36 60.52 -32.52
CA ALA A 436 -16.63 60.18 -33.75
C ALA A 436 -15.12 60.33 -33.57
N VAL A 437 -14.70 61.42 -32.91
CA VAL A 437 -13.28 61.65 -32.59
C VAL A 437 -12.79 60.59 -31.60
N PHE A 438 -13.53 60.32 -30.52
CA PHE A 438 -13.14 59.29 -29.55
C PHE A 438 -12.97 57.92 -30.21
N THR A 439 -13.91 57.54 -31.07
CA THR A 439 -13.86 56.27 -31.82
C THR A 439 -12.64 56.19 -32.74
N THR A 440 -12.32 57.29 -33.43
CA THR A 440 -11.14 57.37 -34.32
C THR A 440 -9.83 57.22 -33.52
N VAL A 441 -9.72 57.91 -32.38
CA VAL A 441 -8.56 57.82 -31.48
C VAL A 441 -8.44 56.40 -30.90
N PHE A 442 -9.57 55.79 -30.53
CA PHE A 442 -9.63 54.42 -30.04
C PHE A 442 -9.10 53.41 -31.05
N PHE A 443 -9.59 53.44 -32.29
CA PHE A 443 -9.14 52.50 -33.32
C PHE A 443 -7.68 52.69 -33.70
N TYR A 444 -7.15 53.92 -33.63
CA TYR A 444 -5.73 54.18 -33.79
C TYR A 444 -4.89 53.45 -32.72
N HIS A 445 -5.21 53.66 -31.44
CA HIS A 445 -4.49 53.01 -30.32
C HIS A 445 -4.65 51.49 -30.31
N LEU A 446 -5.84 51.00 -30.69
CA LEU A 446 -6.09 49.57 -30.85
C LEU A 446 -5.18 48.97 -31.91
N SER A 447 -5.05 49.62 -33.07
CA SER A 447 -4.21 49.17 -34.17
C SER A 447 -2.73 49.14 -33.79
N GLN A 448 -2.25 50.17 -33.08
CA GLN A 448 -0.86 50.19 -32.57
C GLN A 448 -0.57 49.01 -31.65
N THR A 449 -1.46 48.77 -30.68
CA THR A 449 -1.29 47.69 -29.70
C THR A 449 -1.33 46.31 -30.37
N VAL A 450 -2.26 46.12 -31.32
CA VAL A 450 -2.37 44.87 -32.09
C VAL A 450 -1.11 44.60 -32.90
N VAL A 451 -0.55 45.60 -33.60
CA VAL A 451 0.67 45.44 -34.41
C VAL A 451 1.87 45.03 -33.54
N GLN A 452 2.08 45.70 -32.41
CA GLN A 452 3.16 45.36 -31.48
C GLN A 452 3.05 43.92 -30.96
N ARG A 453 1.83 43.46 -30.67
CA ARG A 453 1.59 42.11 -30.15
C ARG A 453 1.63 41.02 -31.21
N ARG A 454 1.21 41.33 -32.44
CA ARG A 454 1.17 40.38 -33.57
C ARG A 454 2.57 40.02 -34.02
N TYR A 455 3.42 41.01 -34.22
CA TYR A 455 4.75 40.85 -34.82
C TYR A 455 5.86 40.82 -33.77
N LEU A 456 5.55 40.37 -32.54
CA LEU A 456 6.53 40.28 -31.46
C LEU A 456 7.74 39.40 -31.83
N HIS A 457 7.50 38.39 -32.66
CA HIS A 457 8.53 37.49 -33.19
C HIS A 457 9.27 38.03 -34.42
N ASN A 458 8.83 39.17 -34.99
CA ASN A 458 9.43 39.81 -36.15
C ASN A 458 9.51 41.34 -35.92
N PRO A 459 10.49 41.82 -35.14
CA PRO A 459 10.59 43.22 -34.74
C PRO A 459 10.79 44.17 -35.93
N THR A 460 11.42 43.70 -37.02
CA THR A 460 11.59 44.48 -38.25
C THR A 460 10.24 44.76 -38.91
N LEU A 461 9.40 43.74 -39.07
CA LEU A 461 8.06 43.90 -39.64
C LEU A 461 7.16 44.72 -38.71
N ALA A 462 7.26 44.51 -37.39
CA ALA A 462 6.58 45.33 -36.39
C ALA A 462 6.91 46.82 -36.54
N ARG A 463 8.20 47.15 -36.74
CA ARG A 463 8.66 48.52 -36.96
C ARG A 463 8.15 49.10 -38.27
N GLN A 464 8.21 48.34 -39.37
CA GLN A 464 7.73 48.79 -40.68
C GLN A 464 6.24 49.11 -40.68
N ILE A 465 5.42 48.21 -40.11
CA ILE A 465 3.97 48.41 -40.03
C ILE A 465 3.65 49.51 -38.99
N GLY A 466 4.38 49.56 -37.88
CA GLY A 466 4.28 50.62 -36.89
C GLY A 466 4.54 52.01 -37.49
N GLN A 467 5.53 52.13 -38.38
CA GLN A 467 5.80 53.40 -39.08
C GLN A 467 4.63 53.81 -39.96
N ARG A 468 4.05 52.90 -40.75
CA ARG A 468 2.86 53.19 -41.56
C ARG A 468 1.69 53.66 -40.69
N LEU A 469 1.51 53.07 -39.51
CA LEU A 469 0.51 53.53 -38.54
C LEU A 469 0.80 54.95 -38.07
N ILE A 470 2.05 55.28 -37.75
CA ILE A 470 2.48 56.64 -37.38
C ILE A 470 2.18 57.64 -38.52
N ASP A 471 2.49 57.27 -39.75
CA ASP A 471 2.24 58.13 -40.93
C ASP A 471 0.74 58.36 -41.13
N SER A 472 -0.09 57.37 -40.81
CA SER A 472 -1.56 57.45 -40.82
C SER A 472 -2.18 58.05 -39.54
N LYS A 473 -1.39 58.64 -38.64
CA LYS A 473 -1.89 59.16 -37.36
C LYS A 473 -3.00 60.20 -37.59
N PRO A 474 -4.16 60.07 -36.90
CA PRO A 474 -5.27 61.01 -37.02
C PRO A 474 -4.80 62.46 -36.85
N ALA A 475 -5.29 63.35 -37.71
CA ALA A 475 -4.87 64.75 -37.71
C ALA A 475 -5.08 65.42 -36.34
N ILE A 476 -6.15 65.05 -35.63
CA ILE A 476 -6.45 65.53 -34.28
C ILE A 476 -5.37 65.15 -33.26
N LEU A 477 -4.82 63.94 -33.34
CA LEU A 477 -3.73 63.51 -32.46
C LEU A 477 -2.40 64.14 -32.84
N ARG A 478 -2.16 64.43 -34.13
CA ARG A 478 -0.98 65.20 -34.57
C ARG A 478 -1.02 66.64 -34.03
N LYS A 479 -2.19 67.28 -34.06
CA LYS A 479 -2.40 68.61 -33.44
C LYS A 479 -2.18 68.55 -31.93
N LEU A 480 -2.69 67.50 -31.27
CA LEU A 480 -2.50 67.29 -29.85
C LEU A 480 -1.01 67.17 -29.48
N ASP A 481 -0.25 66.35 -30.20
CA ASP A 481 1.20 66.20 -29.96
C ASP A 481 1.93 67.55 -30.06
N ALA A 482 1.57 68.37 -31.05
CA ALA A 482 2.17 69.70 -31.24
C ALA A 482 1.84 70.64 -30.07
N ALA A 483 0.60 70.64 -29.58
CA ALA A 483 0.20 71.46 -28.43
C ALA A 483 0.86 71.02 -27.13
N ILE A 484 1.01 69.71 -26.90
CA ILE A 484 1.74 69.19 -25.73
C ILE A 484 3.20 69.65 -25.76
N LYS A 485 3.88 69.52 -26.91
CA LYS A 485 5.28 69.97 -27.06
C LYS A 485 5.44 71.48 -26.86
N MET A 486 4.53 72.30 -27.36
CA MET A 486 4.56 73.75 -27.13
C MET A 486 4.38 74.09 -25.65
N ASN A 487 3.48 73.39 -24.95
CA ASN A 487 3.28 73.58 -23.52
C ASN A 487 4.50 73.15 -22.69
N GLU A 488 5.16 72.05 -23.06
CA GLU A 488 6.42 71.61 -22.44
C GLU A 488 7.53 72.63 -22.65
N TYR A 489 7.68 73.17 -23.86
CA TYR A 489 8.67 74.21 -24.15
C TYR A 489 8.43 75.48 -23.33
N ASN A 490 7.18 75.94 -23.23
CA ASN A 490 6.82 77.13 -22.46
C ASN A 490 7.12 76.95 -20.96
N ASN A 491 6.85 75.77 -20.40
CA ASN A 491 7.13 75.46 -19.00
C ASN A 491 8.63 75.39 -18.70
N VAL A 492 9.45 74.94 -19.65
CA VAL A 492 10.91 74.93 -19.49
C VAL A 492 11.48 76.35 -19.57
N SER A 493 10.91 77.24 -20.40
CA SER A 493 11.38 78.62 -20.54
C SER A 493 11.02 79.56 -19.38
N MET A 494 10.09 79.15 -18.51
CA MET A 494 9.65 79.93 -17.34
C MET A 494 10.33 79.50 -16.02
N ASN A 495 11.06 78.39 -16.03
CA ASN A 495 11.92 77.94 -14.93
C ASN A 495 13.37 78.27 -15.26
#